data_AF-A0A1Y2LSF9-F1
#
_entry.id   AF-A0A1Y2LSF9-F1
#
_cell.length_a   1.000
_cell.length_b   1.000
_cell.length_c   1.000
_cell.angle_alpha   90.00
_cell.angle_beta   90.00
_cell.angle_gamma   90.00
#
_symmetry.space_group_name_H-M   'P 1'
#
loop_
_entity.id
_entity.type
_entity.pdbx_description
1 polymer ?
#
loop_
_entity_poly.entity_id
_entity_poly.type
_entity_poly.pdbx_seq_one_letter_code
_entity_poly.pdbx_strand_id
1 'polypeptide(L)'
;MSDSSIYNSGDPSNMADSRAQESRTTHEPRTLHPPPSSPTASPTASGASPPTPCSNSNPICRLHALAQHLQARTDRLNSWPATSPGASRAPSPTPSCKHDALRQVPAAKQRSLAALREAQEMVRQFELRLLRIRECRLNEREGHLKLERRRLRQNDLWYQYGELKAFIGEQIWRVAVEKRSLQQEIKQVEDAAEDI
;
A
#
# COMPACT_ATOMS: atom_id res chain seq x y z
N MET A 1 47.76 -14.97 -39.92
CA MET A 1 47.92 -16.43 -39.82
C MET A 1 47.93 -16.82 -38.34
N SER A 2 46.78 -17.21 -37.80
CA SER A 2 46.65 -18.06 -36.61
C SER A 2 45.24 -18.64 -36.62
N ASP A 3 45.15 -19.93 -36.95
CA ASP A 3 43.97 -20.76 -36.76
C ASP A 3 43.85 -21.18 -35.29
N SER A 4 42.64 -21.25 -34.77
CA SER A 4 42.21 -22.27 -33.81
C SER A 4 40.69 -22.33 -33.75
N SER A 5 40.18 -23.33 -34.46
CA SER A 5 38.82 -23.87 -34.40
C SER A 5 38.60 -24.62 -33.08
N ILE A 6 37.48 -24.36 -32.40
CA ILE A 6 36.87 -25.31 -31.46
C ILE A 6 35.37 -25.39 -31.75
N TYR A 7 34.99 -26.54 -32.29
CA TYR A 7 33.64 -27.09 -32.29
C TYR A 7 33.12 -27.22 -30.86
N ASN A 8 31.86 -26.84 -30.62
CA ASN A 8 31.01 -27.64 -29.75
C ASN A 8 29.54 -27.52 -30.16
N SER A 9 29.08 -28.59 -30.78
CA SER A 9 27.69 -28.91 -31.09
C SER A 9 26.93 -29.17 -29.78
N GLY A 10 25.90 -28.39 -29.50
CA GLY A 10 24.94 -28.63 -28.42
C GLY A 10 23.63 -29.15 -29.02
N ASP A 11 23.43 -30.46 -28.92
CA ASP A 11 22.26 -31.22 -29.36
C ASP A 11 20.94 -30.72 -28.73
N PRO A 12 19.81 -30.63 -29.48
CA PRO A 12 18.49 -30.37 -28.94
C PRO A 12 17.77 -31.71 -28.67
N SER A 13 18.01 -32.30 -27.51
CA SER A 13 17.24 -33.47 -27.05
C SER A 13 17.09 -33.45 -25.54
N ASN A 14 16.03 -32.81 -25.08
CA ASN A 14 15.29 -33.13 -23.85
C ASN A 14 14.30 -32.01 -23.57
N MET A 15 13.02 -32.25 -23.87
CA MET A 15 11.83 -31.76 -23.12
C MET A 15 10.57 -32.23 -23.86
N ALA A 16 10.46 -33.55 -24.02
CA ALA A 16 9.19 -34.23 -24.20
C ALA A 16 9.11 -35.29 -23.10
N ASP A 17 7.93 -35.45 -22.52
CA ASP A 17 7.53 -36.39 -21.46
C ASP A 17 7.49 -35.85 -20.03
N SER A 18 6.31 -35.37 -19.65
CA SER A 18 5.63 -35.72 -18.39
C SER A 18 4.18 -35.22 -18.42
N ARG A 19 3.37 -35.90 -19.25
CA ARG A 19 1.91 -35.86 -19.19
C ARG A 19 1.44 -37.18 -18.58
N ALA A 20 1.22 -37.20 -17.28
CA ALA A 20 0.26 -38.06 -16.58
C ALA A 20 0.49 -37.97 -15.07
N GLN A 21 -0.40 -37.31 -14.36
CA GLN A 21 -0.89 -37.83 -13.09
C GLN A 21 -2.25 -37.19 -12.78
N GLU A 22 -3.29 -37.97 -13.10
CA GLU A 22 -4.64 -37.82 -12.59
C GLU A 22 -4.61 -37.87 -11.05
N SER A 23 -5.14 -36.84 -10.41
CA SER A 23 -5.60 -36.94 -9.03
C SER A 23 -7.11 -36.78 -9.02
N ARG A 24 -7.77 -37.94 -9.00
CA ARG A 24 -9.17 -38.13 -8.59
C ARG A 24 -9.41 -37.37 -7.29
N THR A 25 -10.29 -36.36 -7.32
CA THR A 25 -11.00 -35.91 -6.13
C THR A 25 -12.49 -35.84 -6.44
N THR A 26 -13.21 -36.52 -5.56
CA THR A 26 -14.62 -36.87 -5.59
C THR A 26 -15.51 -35.63 -5.58
N HIS A 27 -16.55 -35.63 -6.41
CA HIS A 27 -17.62 -34.64 -6.40
C HIS A 27 -18.40 -34.70 -5.07
N GLU A 28 -18.53 -33.55 -4.39
CA GLU A 28 -19.63 -33.28 -3.45
C GLU A 28 -20.50 -32.14 -3.99
N PRO A 29 -21.83 -32.17 -3.77
CA PRO A 29 -22.76 -31.19 -4.33
C PRO A 29 -22.79 -29.89 -3.53
N ARG A 30 -22.75 -28.76 -4.24
CA ARG A 30 -22.89 -27.40 -3.70
C ARG A 30 -24.32 -27.13 -3.22
N THR A 31 -24.49 -26.83 -1.94
CA THR A 31 -25.69 -26.16 -1.40
C THR A 31 -25.61 -24.67 -1.66
N LEU A 32 -26.60 -24.14 -2.36
CA LEU A 32 -26.83 -22.71 -2.61
C LEU A 32 -27.26 -22.01 -1.32
N HIS A 33 -26.49 -21.02 -0.85
CA HIS A 33 -26.99 -20.03 0.12
C HIS A 33 -27.19 -18.68 -0.59
N PRO A 34 -28.34 -18.00 -0.42
CA PRO A 34 -28.57 -16.66 -0.93
C PRO A 34 -27.87 -15.59 -0.07
N PRO A 35 -27.57 -14.39 -0.61
CA PRO A 35 -26.98 -13.30 0.16
C PRO A 35 -28.04 -12.62 1.04
N PRO A 36 -27.73 -12.23 2.30
CA PRO A 36 -28.63 -11.40 3.07
C PRO A 36 -28.56 -9.94 2.59
N SER A 37 -29.74 -9.36 2.43
CA SER A 37 -30.00 -7.97 2.07
C SER A 37 -29.44 -6.96 3.08
N SER A 38 -29.11 -5.77 2.58
CA SER A 38 -28.60 -4.60 3.30
C SER A 38 -29.50 -4.14 4.46
N PRO A 39 -28.98 -3.23 5.31
CA PRO A 39 -29.72 -1.98 5.45
C PRO A 39 -28.85 -0.73 5.31
N THR A 40 -29.43 0.22 4.59
CA THR A 40 -29.11 1.64 4.54
C THR A 40 -29.14 2.26 5.94
N ALA A 41 -28.08 2.95 6.33
CA ALA A 41 -28.13 3.98 7.36
C ALA A 41 -27.05 5.04 7.08
N SER A 42 -27.49 6.21 6.63
CA SER A 42 -26.74 7.45 6.90
C SER A 42 -26.93 7.81 8.37
N PRO A 43 -25.93 8.42 9.01
CA PRO A 43 -26.19 9.77 9.49
C PRO A 43 -25.01 10.73 9.32
N THR A 44 -25.36 11.95 8.95
CA THR A 44 -24.57 13.17 9.16
C THR A 44 -24.66 13.55 10.63
N ALA A 45 -23.52 13.69 11.33
CA ALA A 45 -23.34 14.66 12.42
C ALA A 45 -21.88 14.65 12.91
N SER A 46 -21.24 15.81 12.87
CA SER A 46 -20.00 16.11 13.57
C SER A 46 -20.07 15.67 15.03
N GLY A 47 -19.11 14.86 15.46
CA GLY A 47 -18.85 14.56 16.85
C GLY A 47 -17.39 14.18 16.96
N ALA A 48 -16.58 15.05 17.57
CA ALA A 48 -15.19 14.76 17.87
C ALA A 48 -15.12 13.45 18.67
N SER A 49 -14.61 12.39 18.04
CA SER A 49 -14.33 11.14 18.75
C SER A 49 -13.33 11.44 19.87
N PRO A 50 -13.60 11.01 21.11
CA PRO A 50 -12.57 11.05 22.14
C PRO A 50 -11.36 10.23 21.66
N PRO A 51 -10.12 10.66 21.92
CA PRO A 51 -8.94 9.92 21.47
C PRO A 51 -9.00 8.51 22.05
N THR A 52 -8.99 7.51 21.17
CA THR A 52 -8.87 6.09 21.53
C THR A 52 -7.72 5.91 22.53
N PRO A 53 -7.93 5.21 23.67
CA PRO A 53 -6.89 5.02 24.66
C PRO A 53 -5.71 4.28 24.01
N CYS A 54 -4.61 5.00 23.94
CA CYS A 54 -3.36 4.57 23.35
C CYS A 54 -2.79 3.41 24.19
N SER A 55 -2.62 2.22 23.62
CA SER A 55 -2.10 1.06 24.36
C SER A 55 -0.66 1.32 24.85
N ASN A 56 -0.40 1.10 26.14
CA ASN A 56 0.89 1.33 26.82
C ASN A 56 2.07 0.51 26.26
N SER A 57 1.84 -0.38 25.30
CA SER A 57 2.87 -1.14 24.59
C SER A 57 3.49 -0.37 23.43
N ASN A 58 2.82 0.67 22.92
CA ASN A 58 3.32 1.42 21.76
C ASN A 58 4.28 2.53 22.23
N PRO A 59 5.55 2.54 21.77
CA PRO A 59 6.52 3.57 22.16
C PRO A 59 6.07 5.00 21.82
N ILE A 60 5.20 5.18 20.82
CA ILE A 60 4.62 6.46 20.44
C ILE A 60 3.64 6.94 21.50
N CYS A 61 2.76 6.06 21.95
CA CYS A 61 1.82 6.35 23.02
C CYS A 61 2.57 6.71 24.31
N ARG A 62 3.72 6.07 24.57
CA ARG A 62 4.61 6.43 25.68
C ARG A 62 5.24 7.80 25.51
N LEU A 63 5.72 8.16 24.32
CA LEU A 63 6.28 9.48 24.03
C LEU A 63 5.22 10.59 24.12
N HIS A 64 4.01 10.35 23.59
CA HIS A 64 2.86 11.24 23.72
C HIS A 64 2.45 11.43 25.19
N ALA A 65 2.34 10.32 25.94
CA ALA A 65 2.04 10.38 27.37
C ALA A 65 3.13 11.11 28.16
N LEU A 66 4.40 10.91 27.80
CA LEU A 66 5.54 11.63 28.40
C LEU A 66 5.46 13.13 28.09
N ALA A 67 5.20 13.52 26.84
CA ALA A 67 5.06 14.91 26.45
C ALA A 67 3.86 15.58 27.17
N GLN A 68 2.71 14.91 27.25
CA GLN A 68 1.55 15.38 28.00
C GLN A 68 1.83 15.50 29.50
N HIS A 69 2.55 14.54 30.08
CA HIS A 69 2.93 14.57 31.49
C HIS A 69 3.92 15.72 31.79
N LEU A 70 4.91 15.91 30.94
CA LEU A 70 5.86 17.02 31.04
C LEU A 70 5.16 18.37 30.84
N GLN A 71 4.18 18.45 29.94
CA GLN A 71 3.34 19.64 29.72
C GLN A 71 2.55 19.96 31.00
N ALA A 72 1.81 18.99 31.55
CA ALA A 72 1.02 19.16 32.77
C ALA A 72 1.89 19.54 33.99
N ARG A 73 3.09 18.96 34.11
CA ARG A 73 4.06 19.34 35.14
C ARG A 73 4.57 20.77 34.96
N THR A 74 4.84 21.16 33.72
CA THR A 74 5.28 22.52 33.38
C THR A 74 4.19 23.54 33.68
N ASP A 75 2.93 23.24 33.34
CA ASP A 75 1.79 24.11 33.60
C ASP A 75 1.58 24.31 35.10
N ARG A 76 1.71 23.24 35.92
CA ARG A 76 1.67 23.32 37.38
C ARG A 76 2.82 24.16 37.98
N LEU A 77 4.02 24.09 37.41
CA LEU A 77 5.16 24.93 37.81
C LEU A 77 5.02 26.40 37.36
N ASN A 78 4.19 26.67 36.35
CA ASN A 78 3.86 28.01 35.88
C ASN A 78 2.69 28.63 36.65
N SER A 79 1.76 27.80 37.15
CA SER A 79 0.61 28.23 37.93
C SER A 79 0.87 28.33 39.43
N TRP A 80 2.07 28.00 39.94
CA TRP A 80 2.39 28.16 41.36
C TRP A 80 2.45 29.65 41.69
N PRO A 81 1.51 30.20 42.47
CA PRO A 81 1.61 31.59 42.87
C PRO A 81 2.83 31.72 43.79
N ALA A 82 3.66 32.73 43.54
CA ALA A 82 4.53 33.25 44.60
C ALA A 82 3.59 33.76 45.69
N THR A 83 3.29 32.93 46.69
CA THR A 83 2.56 33.35 47.88
C THR A 83 3.43 34.37 48.59
N SER A 84 3.12 35.63 48.34
CA SER A 84 3.60 36.78 49.10
C SER A 84 3.18 36.60 50.57
N PRO A 85 4.10 36.65 51.54
CA PRO A 85 3.74 36.70 52.95
C PRO A 85 3.28 38.12 53.29
N GLY A 86 1.97 38.36 53.20
CA GLY A 86 1.31 39.61 53.59
C GLY A 86 0.82 39.61 55.04
N ALA A 87 1.72 40.00 55.95
CA ALA A 87 1.53 40.82 57.15
C ALA A 87 0.36 40.61 58.16
N SER A 88 0.73 40.34 59.42
CA SER A 88 0.30 41.18 60.55
C SER A 88 1.27 41.15 61.76
N ARG A 89 1.81 42.34 62.07
CA ARG A 89 2.43 42.87 63.32
C ARG A 89 3.79 42.35 63.85
N ALA A 90 4.83 43.19 63.73
CA ALA A 90 5.47 44.00 64.80
C ALA A 90 6.79 44.65 64.30
N PRO A 91 7.24 45.82 64.82
CA PRO A 91 8.43 46.51 64.32
C PRO A 91 9.70 46.10 65.07
N SER A 92 10.75 45.70 64.34
CA SER A 92 12.14 45.85 64.80
C SER A 92 13.09 45.96 63.61
N PRO A 93 14.06 46.88 63.61
CA PRO A 93 14.97 47.08 62.48
C PRO A 93 16.21 46.18 62.63
N THR A 94 16.67 45.54 61.56
CA THR A 94 18.08 45.15 61.29
C THR A 94 18.20 44.45 59.93
N PRO A 95 19.38 44.44 59.28
CA PRO A 95 19.56 45.15 58.02
C PRO A 95 19.81 44.23 56.82
N SER A 96 19.65 44.81 55.63
CA SER A 96 20.33 44.44 54.39
C SER A 96 20.49 42.93 54.11
N CYS A 97 19.45 42.33 53.52
CA CYS A 97 19.66 41.19 52.62
C CYS A 97 19.15 41.59 51.24
N LYS A 98 20.09 41.82 50.30
CA LYS A 98 19.80 42.03 48.89
C LYS A 98 19.11 40.79 48.34
N HIS A 99 17.78 40.84 48.23
CA HIS A 99 17.00 39.81 47.54
C HIS A 99 17.08 40.02 46.02
N ASP A 100 18.27 39.86 45.45
CA ASP A 100 18.45 39.76 43.97
C ASP A 100 17.97 38.40 43.41
N ALA A 101 17.35 37.55 44.25
CA ALA A 101 16.94 36.19 43.89
C ALA A 101 15.58 36.09 43.16
N LEU A 102 14.83 37.18 43.00
CA LEU A 102 13.41 37.11 42.60
C LEU A 102 13.14 37.00 41.08
N ARG A 103 14.17 36.84 40.24
CA ARG A 103 13.99 36.68 38.79
C ARG A 103 14.68 35.47 38.15
N GLN A 104 15.28 34.58 38.94
CA GLN A 104 15.85 33.37 38.38
C GLN A 104 14.80 32.26 38.36
N VAL A 105 14.36 31.92 37.14
CA VAL A 105 13.63 30.67 36.89
C VAL A 105 14.49 29.53 37.46
N PRO A 106 13.99 28.70 38.39
CA PRO A 106 14.78 27.65 39.00
C PRO A 106 15.41 26.75 37.92
N ALA A 107 16.69 26.38 38.06
CA ALA A 107 17.40 25.55 37.08
C ALA A 107 16.63 24.25 36.73
N ALA A 108 15.86 23.70 37.68
CA ALA A 108 14.98 22.56 37.47
C ALA A 108 13.83 22.84 36.47
N LYS A 109 13.27 24.06 36.50
CA LYS A 109 12.20 24.50 35.61
C LYS A 109 12.71 24.69 34.17
N GLN A 110 13.91 25.23 33.99
CA GLN A 110 14.56 25.32 32.67
C GLN A 110 14.84 23.93 32.07
N ARG A 111 15.34 22.98 32.87
CA ARG A 111 15.56 21.59 32.43
C ARG A 111 14.26 20.89 32.04
N SER A 112 13.18 21.09 32.80
CA SER A 112 11.87 20.50 32.46
C SER A 112 11.29 21.03 31.15
N LEU A 113 11.46 22.33 30.87
CA LEU A 113 11.04 22.96 29.62
C LEU A 113 11.86 22.47 28.43
N ALA A 114 13.17 22.27 28.60
CA ALA A 114 14.03 21.71 27.57
C ALA A 114 13.63 20.27 27.22
N ALA A 115 13.42 19.42 28.23
CA ALA A 115 12.98 18.04 28.04
C ALA A 115 11.60 17.93 27.38
N LEU A 116 10.68 18.84 27.71
CA LEU A 116 9.37 18.91 27.06
C LEU A 116 9.49 19.23 25.56
N ARG A 117 10.32 20.23 25.20
CA ARG A 117 10.54 20.58 23.79
C ARG A 117 11.18 19.45 23.01
N GLU A 118 12.15 18.76 23.60
CA GLU A 118 12.80 17.59 22.99
C GLU A 118 11.81 16.44 22.78
N ALA A 119 10.97 16.14 23.79
CA ALA A 119 9.92 15.14 23.67
C ALA A 119 8.90 15.50 22.57
N GLN A 120 8.48 16.77 22.49
CA GLN A 120 7.57 17.25 21.45
C GLN A 120 8.20 17.14 20.05
N GLU A 121 9.47 17.48 19.88
CA GLU A 121 10.14 17.35 18.58
C GLU A 121 10.30 15.88 18.17
N MET A 122 10.64 14.99 19.10
CA MET A 122 10.69 13.55 18.82
C MET A 122 9.33 13.00 18.34
N VAL A 123 8.24 13.41 19.01
CA VAL A 123 6.88 13.05 18.59
C VAL A 123 6.60 13.56 17.18
N ARG A 124 6.90 14.83 16.90
CA ARG A 124 6.68 15.45 15.58
C ARG A 124 7.46 14.74 14.47
N GLN A 125 8.74 14.43 14.71
CA GLN A 125 9.59 13.72 13.76
C GLN A 125 9.08 12.31 13.49
N PHE A 126 8.59 11.64 14.54
CA PHE A 126 8.02 10.32 14.40
C PHE A 126 6.73 10.33 13.58
N GLU A 127 5.82 11.27 13.86
CA GLU A 127 4.58 11.46 13.09
C GLU A 127 4.86 11.74 11.61
N LEU A 128 5.83 12.62 11.32
CA LEU A 128 6.28 12.87 9.95
C LEU A 128 6.87 11.62 9.27
N ARG A 129 7.56 10.76 10.03
CA ARG A 129 8.08 9.50 9.52
C ARG A 129 6.95 8.53 9.21
N LEU A 130 5.92 8.43 10.06
CA LEU A 130 4.74 7.62 9.79
C LEU A 130 3.98 8.09 8.55
N LEU A 131 3.82 9.41 8.39
CA LEU A 131 3.18 9.97 7.21
C LEU A 131 3.94 9.61 5.93
N ARG A 132 5.27 9.75 5.92
CA ARG A 132 6.10 9.31 4.80
C ARG A 132 5.97 7.83 4.50
N ILE A 133 5.96 6.97 5.52
CA ILE A 133 5.75 5.52 5.33
C ILE A 133 4.38 5.24 4.71
N ARG A 134 3.33 5.94 5.18
CA ARG A 134 1.98 5.80 4.64
C ARG A 134 1.92 6.23 3.18
N GLU A 135 2.51 7.35 2.84
CA GLU A 135 2.61 7.85 1.46
C GLU A 135 3.35 6.87 0.56
N CYS A 136 4.51 6.36 0.97
CA CYS A 136 5.24 5.33 0.22
C CYS A 136 4.36 4.10 -0.07
N ARG A 137 3.64 3.60 0.95
CA ARG A 137 2.74 2.44 0.78
C ARG A 137 1.56 2.73 -0.16
N LEU A 138 1.03 3.95 -0.14
CA LEU A 138 -0.04 4.35 -1.06
C LEU A 138 0.49 4.41 -2.50
N ASN A 139 1.67 5.01 -2.70
CA ASN A 139 2.31 5.09 -4.01
C ASN A 139 2.67 3.70 -4.57
N GLU A 140 3.16 2.78 -3.73
CA GLU A 140 3.41 1.38 -4.12
C GLU A 140 2.11 0.68 -4.57
N ARG A 141 1.01 0.85 -3.83
CA ARG A 141 -0.29 0.29 -4.19
C ARG A 141 -0.83 0.89 -5.49
N GLU A 142 -0.71 2.19 -5.66
CA GLU A 142 -1.12 2.85 -6.90
C GLU A 142 -0.28 2.35 -8.10
N GLY A 143 1.03 2.18 -7.91
CA GLY A 143 1.92 1.56 -8.89
C GLY A 143 1.48 0.15 -9.27
N HIS A 144 1.17 -0.68 -8.28
CA HIS A 144 0.66 -2.04 -8.48
C HIS A 144 -0.64 -2.04 -9.29
N LEU A 145 -1.63 -1.22 -8.90
CA LEU A 145 -2.91 -1.11 -9.62
C LEU A 145 -2.73 -0.61 -11.07
N LYS A 146 -1.81 0.33 -11.30
CA LYS A 146 -1.48 0.80 -12.66
C LYS A 146 -0.86 -0.31 -13.51
N LEU A 147 0.01 -1.14 -12.91
CA LEU A 147 0.63 -2.27 -13.60
C LEU A 147 -0.40 -3.36 -13.91
N GLU A 148 -1.23 -3.72 -12.93
CA GLU A 148 -2.31 -4.70 -13.08
C GLU A 148 -3.32 -4.29 -14.17
N ARG A 149 -3.70 -3.02 -14.20
CA ARG A 149 -4.55 -2.48 -15.29
C ARG A 149 -3.89 -2.61 -16.66
N ARG A 150 -2.58 -2.36 -16.78
CA ARG A 150 -1.86 -2.56 -18.05
C ARG A 150 -1.84 -4.04 -18.44
N ARG A 151 -1.57 -4.93 -17.48
CA ARG A 151 -1.55 -6.38 -17.71
C ARG A 151 -2.92 -6.90 -18.17
N LEU A 152 -4.01 -6.45 -17.54
CA LEU A 152 -5.36 -6.83 -17.95
C LEU A 152 -5.69 -6.37 -19.36
N ARG A 153 -5.35 -5.11 -19.72
CA ARG A 153 -5.52 -4.63 -21.11
C ARG A 153 -4.68 -5.42 -22.11
N GLN A 154 -3.46 -5.78 -21.76
CA GLN A 154 -2.61 -6.58 -22.63
C GLN A 154 -3.18 -7.98 -22.84
N ASN A 155 -3.69 -8.62 -21.78
CA ASN A 155 -4.35 -9.91 -21.87
C ASN A 155 -5.62 -9.86 -22.73
N ASP A 156 -6.44 -8.82 -22.54
CA ASP A 156 -7.67 -8.61 -23.33
C ASP A 156 -7.35 -8.45 -24.82
N LEU A 157 -6.34 -7.63 -25.17
CA LEU A 157 -5.86 -7.49 -26.53
C LEU A 157 -5.31 -8.82 -27.10
N TRP A 158 -4.62 -9.60 -26.29
CA TRP A 158 -4.10 -10.90 -26.71
C TRP A 158 -5.23 -11.88 -27.02
N TYR A 159 -6.30 -11.87 -26.22
CA TYR A 159 -7.48 -12.68 -26.45
C TYR A 159 -8.21 -12.26 -27.74
N GLN A 160 -8.48 -10.97 -27.90
CA GLN A 160 -9.10 -10.41 -29.11
C GLN A 160 -8.29 -10.73 -30.37
N TYR A 161 -6.95 -10.65 -30.28
CA TYR A 161 -6.07 -11.06 -31.36
C TYR A 161 -6.22 -12.55 -31.69
N GLY A 162 -6.32 -13.41 -30.67
CA GLY A 162 -6.56 -14.84 -30.85
C GLY A 162 -7.89 -15.13 -31.57
N GLU A 163 -8.97 -14.47 -31.17
CA GLU A 163 -10.28 -14.58 -31.82
C GLU A 163 -10.23 -14.12 -33.29
N LEU A 164 -9.64 -12.96 -33.54
CA LEU A 164 -9.49 -12.44 -34.91
C LEU A 164 -8.65 -13.38 -35.78
N LYS A 165 -7.56 -13.91 -35.24
CA LYS A 165 -6.70 -14.87 -35.95
C LYS A 165 -7.46 -16.15 -36.29
N ALA A 166 -8.25 -16.68 -35.36
CA ALA A 166 -9.09 -17.86 -35.61
C ALA A 166 -10.13 -17.59 -36.69
N PHE A 167 -10.83 -16.45 -36.59
CA PHE A 167 -11.83 -16.03 -37.58
C PHE A 167 -11.22 -15.91 -38.99
N ILE A 168 -10.12 -15.17 -39.12
CA ILE A 168 -9.42 -15.02 -40.41
C ILE A 168 -8.95 -16.36 -40.94
N GLY A 169 -8.38 -17.21 -40.08
CA GLY A 169 -7.95 -18.56 -40.45
C GLY A 169 -9.10 -19.40 -41.02
N GLU A 170 -10.27 -19.32 -40.41
CA GLU A 170 -11.47 -20.02 -40.86
C GLU A 170 -11.98 -19.49 -42.21
N GLN A 171 -12.02 -18.16 -42.41
CA GLN A 171 -12.41 -17.58 -43.69
C GLN A 171 -11.45 -17.98 -44.82
N ILE A 172 -10.14 -17.91 -44.56
CA ILE A 172 -9.12 -18.34 -45.54
C ILE A 172 -9.32 -19.82 -45.89
N TRP A 173 -9.57 -20.67 -44.89
CA TRP A 173 -9.80 -22.08 -45.12
C TRP A 173 -11.05 -22.33 -45.97
N ARG A 174 -12.18 -21.67 -45.69
CA ARG A 174 -13.41 -21.79 -46.49
C ARG A 174 -13.18 -21.41 -47.95
N VAL A 175 -12.57 -20.25 -48.19
CA VAL A 175 -12.26 -19.77 -49.54
C VAL A 175 -11.31 -20.73 -50.26
N ALA A 176 -10.34 -21.31 -49.56
CA ALA A 176 -9.42 -22.29 -50.14
C ALA A 176 -10.13 -23.60 -50.55
N VAL A 177 -11.11 -24.04 -49.76
CA VAL A 177 -11.95 -25.21 -50.07
C VAL A 177 -12.83 -24.93 -51.29
N GLU A 178 -13.55 -23.80 -51.30
CA GLU A 178 -14.39 -23.39 -52.43
C GLU A 178 -13.58 -23.27 -53.71
N LYS A 179 -12.41 -22.60 -53.65
CA LYS A 179 -11.50 -22.50 -54.79
C LYS A 179 -11.10 -23.88 -55.32
N ARG A 180 -10.82 -24.85 -54.44
CA ARG A 180 -10.46 -26.21 -54.87
C ARG A 180 -11.63 -26.93 -55.53
N SER A 181 -12.85 -26.77 -55.02
CA SER A 181 -14.06 -27.33 -55.64
C SER A 181 -14.24 -26.78 -57.05
N LEU A 182 -14.19 -25.45 -57.21
CA LEU A 182 -14.33 -24.80 -58.50
C LEU A 182 -13.22 -25.22 -59.48
N GLN A 183 -11.99 -25.39 -59.01
CA GLN A 183 -10.90 -25.91 -59.84
C GLN A 183 -11.16 -27.35 -60.32
N GLN A 184 -11.78 -28.19 -59.49
CA GLN A 184 -12.16 -29.54 -59.90
C GLN A 184 -13.31 -29.52 -60.92
N GLU A 185 -14.30 -28.66 -60.72
CA GLU A 185 -15.42 -28.48 -61.66
C GLU A 185 -14.94 -27.97 -63.02
N ILE A 186 -14.06 -26.95 -63.04
CA ILE A 186 -13.45 -26.44 -64.27
C ILE A 186 -12.73 -27.58 -65.00
N LYS A 187 -11.90 -28.35 -64.28
CA LYS A 187 -11.18 -29.48 -64.87
C LYS A 187 -12.13 -30.52 -65.48
N GLN A 188 -13.22 -30.87 -64.79
CA GLN A 188 -14.21 -31.81 -65.33
C GLN A 188 -14.87 -31.31 -66.61
N VAL A 189 -15.13 -30.00 -66.70
CA VAL A 189 -15.68 -29.38 -67.91
C VAL A 189 -14.66 -29.36 -69.04
N GLU A 190 -13.39 -29.07 -68.74
CA GLU A 190 -12.28 -29.12 -69.70
C GLU A 190 -12.11 -30.54 -70.26
N ASP A 191 -12.02 -31.56 -69.38
CA ASP A 191 -11.90 -32.96 -69.77
C ASP A 191 -13.10 -33.41 -70.65
N ALA A 192 -14.33 -33.02 -70.29
CA ALA A 192 -15.53 -33.37 -71.06
C ALA A 192 -15.63 -32.66 -72.42
N ALA A 193 -15.01 -31.48 -72.56
CA ALA A 193 -14.98 -30.76 -73.84
C ALA A 193 -13.96 -31.35 -74.82
N GLU A 194 -12.90 -32.01 -74.33
CA GLU A 194 -11.92 -32.71 -75.18
C GLU A 194 -12.48 -33.99 -75.81
N ASP A 195 -13.55 -34.57 -75.22
CA ASP A 195 -14.20 -35.80 -75.69
C ASP A 195 -15.24 -35.58 -76.81
N ILE A 196 -15.53 -34.32 -77.20
CA ILE A 196 -16.50 -33.93 -78.25
C ILE A 196 -15.76 -33.55 -79.54
#